data_AF-A0A7C7T9P6-F1
#
_entry.id   AF-A0A7C7T9P6-F1
#
_cell.length_a   1.000
_cell.length_b   1.000
_cell.length_c   1.000
_cell.angle_alpha   90.00
_cell.angle_beta   90.00
_cell.angle_gamma   90.00
#
_symmetry.space_group_name_H-M   'P 1'
#
loop_
_entity.id
_entity.type
_entity.pdbx_description
1 polymer ?
#
loop_
_entity_poly.entity_id
_entity_poly.type
_entity_poly.pdbx_seq_one_letter_code
_entity_poly.pdbx_strand_id
1 'polypeptide(L)' 'VIISTVIFPFWNLIREDVYEEVEIMLNERGKCYVDTLDNIPKTIANCDHEIGDIVTIKFGKGLANAVIVNP' A
#
# COMPACT_ATOMS: atom_id res chain seq x y z
N VAL A 1 -48.39 2.72 -1.71
CA VAL A 1 -47.06 2.08 -1.82
C VAL A 1 -46.04 3.08 -1.30
N ILE A 2 -45.32 2.75 -0.24
CA ILE A 2 -44.28 3.63 0.33
C ILE A 2 -42.95 3.07 -0.17
N ILE A 3 -42.31 3.76 -1.12
CA ILE A 3 -40.99 3.37 -1.62
C ILE A 3 -39.97 3.96 -0.66
N SER A 4 -39.44 3.13 0.23
CA SER A 4 -38.35 3.51 1.13
C SER A 4 -37.04 3.42 0.35
N THR A 5 -36.37 4.55 0.14
CA THR A 5 -35.00 4.59 -0.38
C THR A 5 -34.03 4.27 0.76
N VAL A 6 -33.42 3.09 0.73
CA VAL A 6 -32.33 2.73 1.65
C VAL A 6 -31.11 3.56 1.28
N ILE A 7 -30.81 4.58 2.08
CA ILE A 7 -29.57 5.36 1.95
C ILE A 7 -28.45 4.50 2.54
N PHE A 8 -27.76 3.77 1.67
CA PHE A 8 -26.66 2.90 2.09
C PHE A 8 -25.38 3.74 2.29
N PRO A 9 -24.73 3.70 3.46
CA PRO A 9 -23.58 4.54 3.78
C PRO A 9 -22.28 3.96 3.20
N PHE A 10 -22.15 3.89 1.88
CA PHE A 10 -20.93 3.38 1.22
C PHE A 10 -19.68 4.25 1.48
N TRP A 11 -19.84 5.49 1.96
CA TRP A 11 -18.74 6.42 2.20
C TRP A 11 -17.75 6.00 3.31
N ASN A 12 -18.16 5.12 4.25
CA ASN A 12 -17.30 4.70 5.37
C ASN A 12 -16.48 3.42 5.09
N LEU A 13 -16.59 2.84 3.89
CA LEU A 13 -15.89 1.62 3.51
C LEU A 13 -14.72 1.86 2.55
N ILE A 14 -14.50 3.10 2.11
CA ILE A 14 -13.41 3.44 1.20
C ILE A 14 -12.14 3.56 2.06
N ARG A 15 -11.25 2.58 1.97
CA ARG A 15 -9.96 2.61 2.68
C ARG A 15 -9.14 3.77 2.15
N GLU A 16 -8.46 4.45 3.06
CA GLU A 16 -7.47 5.46 2.73
C GLU A 16 -6.25 4.76 2.14
N ASP A 17 -6.04 4.95 0.84
CA ASP A 17 -4.86 4.54 0.11
C ASP A 17 -3.79 5.62 0.23
N VAL A 18 -2.62 5.26 0.77
CA VAL A 18 -1.48 6.15 0.97
C VAL A 18 -0.43 5.87 -0.12
N TYR A 19 0.17 6.94 -0.63
CA TYR A 19 1.26 6.90 -1.61
C TYR A 19 2.51 7.49 -0.98
N GLU A 20 3.62 6.76 -1.02
CA GLU A 20 4.87 7.16 -0.39
C GLU A 20 6.06 6.74 -1.26
N GLU A 21 7.10 7.58 -1.30
CA GLU A 21 8.37 7.27 -1.96
C GLU A 21 9.31 6.69 -0.90
N VAL A 22 9.73 5.44 -1.10
CA VAL A 22 10.54 4.71 -0.14
C VAL A 22 11.74 4.07 -0.84
N GLU A 23 12.81 3.90 -0.07
CA GLU A 23 14.02 3.19 -0.51
C GLU A 23 13.91 1.70 -0.14
N ILE A 24 14.33 0.83 -1.05
CA ILE A 24 14.37 -0.62 -0.80
C ILE A 24 15.58 -0.95 0.06
N MET A 25 15.31 -1.41 1.29
CA MET A 25 16.36 -1.73 2.25
C MET A 25 16.86 -3.18 2.13
N LEU A 26 15.98 -4.10 1.76
CA LEU A 26 16.31 -5.52 1.63
C LEU A 26 15.52 -6.15 0.50
N ASN A 27 16.19 -6.89 -0.37
CA ASN A 27 15.55 -7.77 -1.34
C ASN A 27 16.00 -9.22 -1.06
N GLU A 28 15.09 -10.04 -0.52
CA GLU A 28 15.34 -11.46 -0.29
C GLU A 28 14.26 -12.31 -0.97
N ARG A 29 14.70 -13.28 -1.78
CA ARG A 29 13.83 -14.33 -2.35
C ARG A 29 12.62 -13.76 -3.14
N GLY A 30 12.81 -12.62 -3.82
CA GLY A 30 11.76 -11.95 -4.59
C GLY A 30 10.76 -11.16 -3.74
N LYS A 31 11.08 -10.89 -2.48
CA LYS A 31 10.34 -9.98 -1.59
C LYS A 31 11.22 -8.79 -1.23
N CYS A 32 10.70 -7.59 -1.46
CA CYS A 32 11.34 -6.36 -0.99
C CYS A 32 10.74 -5.93 0.34
N TYR A 33 11.61 -5.44 1.22
CA TYR A 33 11.25 -4.82 2.49
C TYR A 33 11.58 -3.34 2.41
N VAL A 34 10.59 -2.53 2.78
CA VAL A 34 10.67 -1.08 2.75
C VAL A 34 10.20 -0.52 4.09
N ASP A 35 10.92 0.49 4.59
CA ASP A 35 10.54 1.20 5.80
C ASP A 35 9.73 2.44 5.41
N THR A 36 8.46 2.47 5.83
CA THR A 36 7.56 3.63 5.72
C THR A 36 7.66 4.51 6.95
N LEU A 37 7.28 5.78 6.84
CA LEU A 37 7.20 6.72 7.97
C LEU A 37 6.34 6.22 9.16
N ASP A 38 5.44 5.28 8.90
CA ASP A 38 4.64 4.60 9.93
C ASP A 38 5.46 3.67 10.86
N ASN A 39 6.79 3.53 10.67
CA ASN A 39 7.69 2.61 11.39
C ASN A 39 7.25 1.13 11.36
N ILE A 40 6.39 0.77 10.41
CA ILE A 40 5.96 -0.61 10.18
C ILE A 40 6.58 -1.05 8.85
N PRO A 41 7.54 -1.99 8.84
CA PRO A 41 8.15 -2.46 7.61
C PRO A 41 7.09 -3.08 6.71
N LYS A 42 7.02 -2.65 5.45
CA LYS A 42 6.10 -3.19 4.45
C LYS A 42 6.82 -4.20 3.57
N THR A 43 6.09 -5.22 3.18
CA THR A 43 6.57 -6.24 2.24
C THR A 43 5.92 -6.04 0.87
N ILE A 44 6.74 -6.06 -0.17
CA ILE A 44 6.33 -6.03 -1.57
C ILE A 44 6.64 -7.40 -2.16
N ALA A 45 5.64 -8.08 -2.72
CA ALA A 45 5.83 -9.34 -3.42
C ALA A 45 6.23 -9.07 -4.88
N ASN A 46 7.14 -9.89 -5.41
CA ASN A 46 7.61 -9.81 -6.80
C ASN A 46 8.25 -8.45 -7.14
N CYS A 47 9.25 -8.10 -6.35
CA CYS A 47 10.01 -6.87 -6.53
C CYS A 47 11.32 -7.19 -7.27
N ASP A 48 11.42 -6.69 -8.50
CA ASP A 48 12.59 -6.85 -9.39
C ASP A 48 13.60 -5.70 -9.24
N HIS A 49 13.44 -4.86 -8.22
CA HIS A 49 14.29 -3.71 -7.93
C HIS A 49 15.46 -4.07 -7.03
N GLU A 50 16.56 -3.35 -7.18
CA GLU A 50 17.77 -3.54 -6.38
C GLU A 50 17.69 -2.80 -5.04
N ILE A 51 18.56 -3.18 -4.10
CA ILE A 51 18.69 -2.49 -2.82
C ILE A 51 19.21 -1.07 -3.08
N GLY A 52 18.54 -0.06 -2.55
CA GLY A 52 18.85 1.36 -2.77
C GLY A 52 18.03 2.04 -3.86
N ASP A 53 17.17 1.33 -4.58
CA ASP A 53 16.22 1.94 -5.51
C ASP A 53 15.12 2.71 -4.74
N ILE A 54 14.77 3.88 -5.25
CA ILE A 54 13.65 4.69 -4.77
C ILE A 54 12.42 4.34 -5.60
N VAL A 55 11.39 3.81 -4.93
CA VAL A 55 10.14 3.39 -5.57
C VAL A 55 8.95 4.09 -4.92
N THR A 56 7.95 4.43 -5.74
CA THR A 56 6.66 4.89 -5.23
C THR A 56 5.80 3.68 -4.91
N ILE A 57 5.44 3.54 -3.63
CA ILE A 57 4.58 2.47 -3.16
C ILE A 57 3.19 3.01 -2.82
N LYS A 58 2.20 2.17 -3.05
CA LYS A 58 0.83 2.34 -2.60
C LYS A 58 0.52 1.29 -1.54
N PHE A 59 0.03 1.73 -0.38
CA PHE A 59 -0.42 0.83 0.67
C PHE A 59 -1.66 1.37 1.37
N GLY A 60 -2.46 0.46 1.92
CA GLY A 60 -3.57 0.83 2.78
C GLY A 60 -3.11 1.00 4.23
N LYS A 61 -3.64 2.01 4.91
CA LYS A 61 -3.35 2.27 6.33
C LYS A 61 -3.57 1.02 7.19
N GLY A 62 -2.55 0.63 7.95
CA GLY A 62 -2.59 -0.54 8.84
C GLY A 62 -2.34 -1.90 8.17
N LEU A 63 -1.99 -1.94 6.88
CA LEU A 63 -1.57 -3.17 6.20
C LEU A 63 -0.04 -3.27 6.14
N ALA A 64 0.48 -4.51 6.19
CA ALA A 64 1.91 -4.81 6.05
C ALA A 64 2.34 -5.08 4.59
N ASN A 65 1.40 -5.01 3.65
CA ASN A 65 1.66 -5.25 2.23
C ASN A 65 1.56 -3.94 1.46
N ALA A 66 2.49 -3.74 0.52
CA ALA A 66 2.52 -2.59 -0.37
C ALA A 66 2.65 -3.04 -1.83
N VAL A 67 2.18 -2.20 -2.75
CA VAL A 67 2.26 -2.41 -4.20
C VAL A 67 3.05 -1.27 -4.81
N ILE A 68 4.02 -1.58 -5.68
CA ILE A 68 4.75 -0.55 -6.42
C ILE A 68 3.82 0.02 -7.48
N VAL A 69 3.69 1.34 -7.49
CA VAL A 69 2.92 2.07 -8.50
C VAL A 69 3.89 2.97 -9.21
N ASN A 70 4.40 2.51 -10.35
CA ASN A 70 5.11 3.40 -11.25
C ASN A 70 4.07 4.34 -11.93
N PRO A 71 4.42 5.62 -12.14
CA PRO A 71 3.59 6.55 -12.89
C PRO A 71 3.38 6.11 -14.35
#